data_AF-A0A107F7M1-F1
#
_entry.id   AF-A0A107F7M1-F1
#
_cell.length_a   1.000
_cell.length_b   1.000
_cell.length_c   1.000
_cell.angle_alpha   90.00
_cell.angle_beta   90.00
_cell.angle_gamma   90.00
#
_symmetry.space_group_name_H-M   'P 1'
#
loop_
_entity.id
_entity.type
_entity.pdbx_description
1 polymer ?
#
loop_
_entity_poly.entity_id
_entity_poly.type
_entity_poly.pdbx_seq_one_letter_code
_entity_poly.pdbx_strand_id
1 'polypeptide(L)'
;MPNVIVHPPADGLHNTGYANGRSYTATPGNPIAVPDFDAQILCTNGWLRSVSSFAVTQGPTSGRPAAPAAGTRYSDTTVGREVMWDGATWRDPITGVIV
;
A
#
# COMPACT_ATOMS: atom_id res chain seq x y z
N MET A 1 -7.12 3.07 -13.76
CA MET A 1 -7.42 2.42 -12.47
C MET A 1 -6.15 2.51 -11.63
N PRO A 2 -6.23 2.94 -10.37
CA PRO A 2 -5.06 3.00 -9.51
C PRO A 2 -4.57 1.59 -9.16
N ASN A 3 -3.25 1.44 -9.06
CA ASN A 3 -2.66 0.23 -8.50
C ASN A 3 -2.55 0.37 -6.97
N VAL A 4 -2.68 -0.76 -6.30
CA VAL A 4 -2.63 -0.90 -4.86
C VAL A 4 -1.59 -1.96 -4.51
N ILE A 5 -0.76 -1.64 -3.53
CA ILE A 5 0.23 -2.55 -3.00
C ILE A 5 -0.44 -3.52 -2.04
N VAL A 6 -0.15 -4.80 -2.25
CA VAL A 6 -0.62 -5.93 -1.45
C VAL A 6 0.56 -6.78 -1.02
N HIS A 7 0.46 -7.31 0.20
CA HIS A 7 1.43 -8.19 0.82
C HIS A 7 0.87 -9.62 0.86
N PRO A 8 1.64 -10.63 0.43
CA PRO A 8 1.25 -12.01 0.64
C PRO A 8 1.27 -12.35 2.13
N PRO A 9 0.48 -13.33 2.58
CA PRO A 9 0.55 -13.82 3.96
C PRO A 9 1.95 -14.29 4.35
N ALA A 10 2.39 -13.92 5.55
CA ALA A 10 3.73 -14.24 6.03
C ALA A 10 3.94 -15.75 6.32
N ASP A 11 2.86 -16.53 6.35
CA ASP A 11 2.89 -17.99 6.54
C ASP A 11 3.44 -18.76 5.32
N GLY A 12 3.56 -18.10 4.17
CA GLY A 12 4.06 -18.68 2.93
C GLY A 12 3.08 -19.63 2.23
N LEU A 13 1.91 -19.91 2.81
CA LEU A 13 0.92 -20.87 2.31
C LEU A 13 0.07 -20.28 1.16
N HIS A 14 0.04 -18.95 1.05
CA HIS A 14 -0.81 -18.22 0.10
C HIS A 14 -0.01 -17.20 -0.74
N ASN A 15 1.29 -17.46 -0.96
CA ASN A 15 2.19 -16.60 -1.73
C ASN A 15 1.76 -16.42 -3.19
N THR A 16 0.96 -17.35 -3.72
CA THR A 16 0.28 -17.21 -5.01
C THR A 16 -1.22 -17.08 -4.79
N GLY A 17 -1.81 -16.00 -5.28
CA GLY A 17 -3.25 -15.77 -5.28
C GLY A 17 -3.79 -15.61 -6.69
N TYR A 18 -5.09 -15.86 -6.86
CA TYR A 18 -5.78 -15.64 -8.13
C TYR A 18 -6.83 -14.54 -7.98
N ALA A 19 -6.89 -13.63 -8.95
CA ALA A 19 -7.91 -12.60 -9.05
C ALA A 19 -8.29 -12.38 -10.52
N ASN A 20 -9.58 -12.45 -10.83
CA ASN A 20 -10.12 -12.29 -12.18
C ASN A 20 -9.39 -13.08 -13.27
N GLY A 21 -9.02 -14.34 -12.98
CA GLY A 21 -8.31 -15.22 -13.90
C GLY A 21 -6.81 -14.95 -14.06
N ARG A 22 -6.24 -13.97 -13.34
CA ARG A 22 -4.80 -13.68 -13.29
C ARG A 22 -4.18 -14.29 -12.04
N SER A 23 -2.96 -14.83 -12.17
CA SER A 23 -2.15 -15.27 -11.04
C SER A 23 -1.20 -14.16 -10.60
N TYR A 24 -1.13 -13.96 -9.28
CA TYR A 24 -0.24 -13.02 -8.62
C TYR A 24 0.63 -13.81 -7.65
N THR A 25 1.95 -13.60 -7.71
CA THR A 25 2.89 -14.25 -6.78
C THR A 25 3.82 -13.23 -6.17
N ALA A 26 3.99 -13.30 -4.85
CA ALA A 26 4.89 -12.46 -4.09
C ALA A 26 5.54 -13.27 -2.96
N THR A 27 6.69 -12.81 -2.48
CA THR A 27 7.34 -13.39 -1.29
C THR A 27 7.01 -12.54 -0.07
N PRO A 28 6.81 -13.11 1.13
CA PRO A 28 6.66 -12.34 2.36
C PRO A 28 7.77 -11.29 2.49
N GLY A 29 7.39 -10.05 2.83
CA GLY A 29 8.30 -8.91 2.88
C GLY A 29 8.56 -8.20 1.54
N ASN A 30 8.22 -8.82 0.40
CA ASN A 30 8.34 -8.23 -0.94
C ASN A 30 6.94 -8.03 -1.55
N PRO A 31 6.27 -6.92 -1.24
CA PRO A 31 4.92 -6.68 -1.75
C PRO A 31 4.91 -6.36 -3.24
N ILE A 32 3.74 -6.51 -3.86
CA ILE A 32 3.52 -6.23 -5.28
C ILE A 32 2.40 -5.22 -5.47
N ALA A 33 2.49 -4.41 -6.53
CA ALA A 33 1.43 -3.52 -6.94
C ALA A 33 0.49 -4.23 -7.91
N VAL A 34 -0.81 -4.23 -7.62
CA VAL A 34 -1.85 -4.87 -8.45
C VAL A 34 -3.01 -3.89 -8.68
N PRO A 35 -3.85 -4.08 -9.71
CA PRO A 35 -5.05 -3.25 -9.87
C PRO A 35 -5.97 -3.31 -8.65
N ASP A 36 -6.60 -2.21 -8.30
CA ASP A 36 -7.53 -2.10 -7.16
C ASP A 36 -8.60 -3.21 -7.11
N PHE A 37 -9.23 -3.51 -8.25
CA PHE A 37 -10.25 -4.54 -8.37
C PHE A 37 -9.71 -5.97 -8.15
N ASP A 38 -8.43 -6.21 -8.47
CA ASP A 38 -7.77 -7.49 -8.20
C ASP A 38 -7.30 -7.56 -6.73
N ALA A 39 -6.82 -6.43 -6.18
CA ALA A 39 -6.43 -6.32 -4.78
C ALA A 39 -7.57 -6.69 -3.83
N GLN A 40 -8.81 -6.32 -4.13
CA GLN A 40 -9.97 -6.69 -3.31
C GLN A 40 -10.14 -8.22 -3.21
N ILE A 41 -9.99 -8.94 -4.32
CA ILE A 41 -10.09 -10.40 -4.35
C ILE A 41 -8.90 -11.03 -3.60
N LEU A 42 -7.68 -10.53 -3.83
CA LEU A 42 -6.50 -11.01 -3.12
C LEU A 42 -6.63 -10.82 -1.60
N CYS A 43 -7.21 -9.71 -1.15
CA CYS A 43 -7.46 -9.48 0.28
C CYS A 43 -8.45 -10.49 0.87
N THR A 44 -9.49 -10.85 0.14
CA THR A 44 -10.41 -11.94 0.54
C THR A 44 -9.69 -13.28 0.62
N ASN A 45 -8.66 -13.49 -0.20
CA ASN A 45 -7.79 -14.66 -0.17
C ASN A 45 -6.65 -14.57 0.86
N GLY A 46 -6.77 -13.66 1.84
CA GLY A 46 -5.85 -13.55 2.97
C GLY A 46 -4.69 -12.58 2.77
N TRP A 47 -4.51 -12.01 1.58
CA TRP A 47 -3.48 -10.99 1.37
C TRP A 47 -3.82 -9.71 2.14
N LEU A 48 -2.79 -8.92 2.49
CA LEU A 48 -2.97 -7.68 3.22
C LEU A 48 -2.68 -6.48 2.34
N ARG A 49 -3.58 -5.51 2.32
CA ARG A 49 -3.38 -4.24 1.60
C ARG A 49 -2.53 -3.28 2.44
N SER A 50 -1.56 -2.60 1.82
CA SER A 50 -0.68 -1.63 2.51
C SER A 50 -1.37 -0.31 2.90
N VAL A 51 -2.52 -0.01 2.30
CA VAL A 51 -3.27 1.23 2.51
C VAL A 51 -4.56 1.02 3.29
N SER A 52 -4.90 2.05 4.06
CA SER A 52 -6.17 2.18 4.77
C SER A 52 -7.38 2.16 3.81
N SER A 53 -7.28 2.75 2.62
CA SER A 53 -8.33 2.72 1.60
C SER A 53 -7.79 2.72 0.16
N PHE A 54 -8.61 2.29 -0.81
CA PHE A 54 -8.26 2.31 -2.24
C PHE A 54 -8.05 3.72 -2.82
N ALA A 55 -8.47 4.77 -2.10
CA ALA A 55 -8.26 6.15 -2.52
C ALA A 55 -6.88 6.69 -2.12
N VAL A 56 -6.12 5.98 -1.28
CA VAL A 56 -4.78 6.41 -0.85
C VAL A 56 -3.78 6.12 -1.95
N THR A 57 -3.13 7.17 -2.44
CA THR A 57 -2.04 7.10 -3.41
C THR A 57 -0.81 6.43 -2.78
N GLN A 58 -0.03 5.72 -3.60
CA GLN A 58 1.11 4.92 -3.14
C GLN A 58 2.30 5.09 -4.08
N GLY A 59 3.51 4.91 -3.55
CA GLY A 59 4.74 4.98 -4.33
C GLY A 59 5.96 5.35 -3.48
N PRO A 60 7.12 5.61 -4.11
CA PRO A 60 8.34 5.97 -3.39
C PRO A 60 8.24 7.36 -2.75
N THR A 61 9.16 7.70 -1.84
CA THR A 61 9.21 9.04 -1.22
C THR A 61 9.28 10.17 -2.25
N SER A 62 9.95 9.95 -3.38
CA SER A 62 10.01 10.91 -4.50
C SER A 62 8.68 11.12 -5.23
N GLY A 63 7.72 10.21 -5.05
CA GLY A 63 6.37 10.29 -5.62
C GLY A 63 5.34 10.89 -4.68
N ARG A 64 5.72 11.35 -3.48
CA ARG A 64 4.81 12.07 -2.58
C ARG A 64 4.32 13.34 -3.27
N PRO A 65 3.03 13.70 -3.16
CA PRO A 65 2.52 14.97 -3.67
C PRO A 65 3.32 16.16 -3.12
N ALA A 66 3.67 17.12 -3.98
CA ALA A 66 4.46 18.29 -3.58
C ALA A 66 3.66 19.36 -2.83
N ALA A 67 2.34 19.46 -3.09
CA ALA A 67 1.43 20.40 -2.44
C ALA A 67 0.13 19.71 -1.95
N PRO A 68 0.22 18.77 -1.01
CA PRO A 68 -0.94 18.08 -0.44
C PRO A 68 -1.70 18.98 0.55
N ALA A 69 -3.00 18.74 0.70
CA ALA A 69 -3.77 19.30 1.81
C ALA A 69 -3.42 18.58 3.12
N ALA A 70 -3.55 19.27 4.27
CA ALA A 70 -3.40 18.62 5.58
C ALA A 70 -4.36 17.43 5.72
N GLY A 71 -3.88 16.32 6.28
CA GLY A 71 -4.60 15.06 6.37
C GLY A 71 -4.46 14.15 5.15
N THR A 72 -3.82 14.60 4.06
CA THR A 72 -3.53 13.73 2.91
C THR A 72 -2.69 12.55 3.36
N ARG A 73 -3.16 11.34 3.05
CA ARG A 73 -2.44 10.08 3.30
C ARG A 73 -1.70 9.64 2.05
N TYR A 74 -0.56 9.01 2.24
CA TYR A 74 0.24 8.41 1.18
C TYR A 74 0.92 7.14 1.68
N SER A 75 0.83 6.04 0.94
CA SER A 75 1.60 4.82 1.28
C SER A 75 2.98 4.90 0.66
N ASP A 76 3.96 5.25 1.47
CA ASP A 76 5.34 5.41 1.04
C ASP A 76 6.08 4.06 1.05
N THR A 77 6.50 3.60 -0.12
CA THR A 77 7.19 2.33 -0.31
C THR A 77 8.67 2.38 0.04
N THR A 78 9.28 3.56 0.05
CA THR A 78 10.67 3.74 0.49
C THR A 78 10.76 3.66 2.01
N VAL A 79 9.77 4.21 2.73
CA VAL A 79 9.67 4.10 4.20
C VAL A 79 9.06 2.76 4.62
N GLY A 80 8.20 2.19 3.76
CA GLY A 80 7.48 0.95 4.03
C GLY A 80 6.25 1.13 4.92
N ARG A 81 5.65 2.32 4.98
CA ARG A 81 4.45 2.60 5.79
C ARG A 81 3.60 3.74 5.23
N GLU A 82 2.36 3.84 5.70
CA GLU A 82 1.52 4.99 5.42
C GLU A 82 2.00 6.23 6.19
N VAL A 83 2.10 7.36 5.50
CA VAL A 83 2.44 8.67 6.05
C VAL A 83 1.30 9.65 5.82
N MET A 84 1.20 10.66 6.67
CA MET A 84 0.19 11.72 6.59
C MET A 84 0.85 13.09 6.55
N TRP A 85 0.35 13.96 5.67
CA TRP A 85 0.75 15.36 5.65
C TRP A 85 0.08 16.12 6.80
N ASP A 86 0.86 16.74 7.68
CA ASP A 86 0.34 17.52 8.82
C ASP A 86 0.00 18.98 8.47
N GLY A 87 0.30 19.41 7.24
CA GLY A 87 0.21 20.80 6.79
C GLY A 87 1.58 21.44 6.51
N ALA A 88 2.68 20.85 6.98
CA ALA A 88 4.04 21.36 6.82
C ALA A 88 5.07 20.26 6.48
N THR A 89 4.89 19.04 6.95
CA THR A 89 5.78 17.91 6.69
C THR A 89 5.02 16.58 6.68
N TRP A 90 5.65 15.54 6.14
CA TRP A 90 5.12 14.19 6.18
C TRP A 90 5.49 13.53 7.51
N ARG A 91 4.49 12.95 8.17
CA ARG A 91 4.65 12.30 9.46
C ARG A 91 4.06 10.90 9.47
N ASP A 92 4.58 10.09 10.37
CA ASP A 92 3.96 8.82 10.73
C ASP A 92 2.66 9.12 11.51
N PRO A 93 1.50 8.65 11.05
CA PRO A 93 0.21 8.98 11.67
C PRO A 93 -0.03 8.31 13.03
N ILE A 94 0.82 7.36 13.43
CA ILE A 94 0.74 6.66 14.72
C ILE A 94 1.65 7.35 15.74
N THR A 95 2.89 7.68 15.34
CA THR A 95 3.92 8.20 16.27
C THR A 95 4.10 9.72 16.21
N GLY A 96 3.66 10.37 15.13
CA GLY A 96 3.86 11.80 14.90
C GLY A 96 5.29 12.19 14.52
N VAL A 97 6.20 11.22 14.36
CA VAL A 97 7.59 11.46 13.94
C VAL A 97 7.64 11.86 12.47
N ILE A 98 8.57 12.75 12.11
CA ILE A 98 8.81 13.18 10.71
C ILE A 98 9.43 12.04 9.92
N VAL A 99 9.00 11.91 8.65
CA VAL A 99 9.38 10.80 7.76
C VAL A 99 9.88 11.28 6.41
#